data_AF-A0A8C6NEE8-F1
#
_entry.id   AF-A0A8C6NEE8-F1
#
_cell.length_a   1.000
_cell.length_b   1.000
_cell.length_c   1.000
_cell.angle_alpha   90.00
_cell.angle_beta   90.00
_cell.angle_gamma   90.00
#
_symmetry.space_group_name_H-M   'P 1'
#
loop_
_entity.id
_entity.type
_entity.pdbx_description
1 polymer ?
#
loop_
_entity_poly.entity_id
_entity_poly.type
_entity_poly.pdbx_seq_one_letter_code
_entity_poly.pdbx_strand_id
1 'polypeptide(L)'
;SDTFLQRNKCLEKVHVVLGNKSCDLDSLISTLAYAYFLDKVSPPDVLCLPVLNIPRRDFSYFTETRFILEELNIPESFHIFRDEINLHQLNAEGKLSLTLVNSNMLTSEDKSLESAVVKVINPDEQCDGSLELQASSSSVVVKEILQEAPELITQQLAYLLRGSILFKCMSLEADRITEQQEKVLSVLEEKFPDLPPREEIISVLQETQLNPQGVSIEDAMLKDLKISDGEIKVAISTVYLTLEVRENRNNIVSKQPYCIQRWSFSNDFEPIFLHSVYLQCTLSSCP
;
A
#
# COMPACT_ATOMS: atom_id res chain seq x y z
N SER A 1 -13.83 -25.60 0.98
CA SER A 1 -15.03 -25.41 0.15
C SER A 1 -14.60 -24.70 -1.12
N ASP A 2 -14.39 -25.49 -2.17
CA ASP A 2 -13.75 -25.08 -3.43
C ASP A 2 -14.67 -24.24 -4.31
N THR A 3 -14.55 -22.92 -4.27
CA THR A 3 -15.36 -22.03 -5.16
C THR A 3 -14.56 -21.03 -5.99
N PHE A 4 -13.23 -21.16 -6.12
CA PHE A 4 -12.46 -20.18 -6.90
C PHE A 4 -12.02 -20.57 -8.33
N LEU A 5 -12.26 -21.78 -8.81
CA LEU A 5 -11.89 -22.15 -10.20
C LEU A 5 -12.90 -23.08 -10.89
N GLN A 6 -14.13 -22.60 -11.10
CA GLN A 6 -14.97 -23.10 -12.20
C GLN A 6 -15.70 -21.94 -12.88
N ARG A 7 -14.96 -21.17 -13.68
CA ARG A 7 -15.53 -20.43 -14.80
C ARG A 7 -14.73 -20.81 -16.05
N ASN A 8 -15.22 -21.83 -16.76
CA ASN A 8 -14.83 -22.11 -18.15
C ASN A 8 -15.42 -20.99 -19.05
N LYS A 9 -14.89 -19.77 -18.92
CA LYS A 9 -15.07 -18.68 -19.87
C LYS A 9 -13.73 -18.49 -20.58
N CYS A 10 -13.73 -18.37 -21.90
CA CYS A 10 -12.57 -17.86 -22.62
C CYS A 10 -12.36 -16.41 -22.15
N LEU A 11 -11.48 -16.22 -21.17
CA LEU A 11 -11.08 -14.89 -20.71
C LEU A 11 -10.32 -14.22 -21.86
N GLU A 12 -10.93 -13.21 -22.48
CA GLU A 12 -10.31 -12.50 -23.61
C GLU A 12 -9.35 -11.42 -23.12
N LYS A 13 -9.64 -10.80 -21.96
CA LYS A 13 -8.83 -9.73 -21.38
C LYS A 13 -8.67 -9.86 -19.87
N VAL A 14 -7.55 -9.36 -19.37
CA VAL A 14 -7.24 -9.28 -17.94
C VAL A 14 -6.94 -7.83 -17.61
N HIS A 15 -7.74 -7.24 -16.72
CA HIS A 15 -7.52 -5.91 -16.18
C HIS A 15 -6.87 -6.05 -14.80
N VAL A 16 -5.59 -5.70 -14.71
CA VAL A 16 -4.85 -5.71 -13.46
C VAL A 16 -4.88 -4.32 -12.85
N VAL A 17 -5.30 -4.25 -11.58
CA VAL A 17 -5.08 -3.08 -10.73
C VAL A 17 -3.79 -3.33 -9.96
N LEU A 18 -2.74 -2.59 -10.27
CA LEU A 18 -1.40 -2.78 -9.72
C LEU A 18 -1.13 -1.75 -8.63
N GLY A 19 -0.92 -2.22 -7.41
CA GLY A 19 -0.56 -1.37 -6.27
C GLY A 19 0.84 -0.77 -6.35
N ASN A 20 1.19 0.06 -5.38
CA ASN A 20 2.54 0.61 -5.23
C ASN A 20 3.48 -0.44 -4.59
N LYS A 21 4.77 -0.38 -4.94
CA LYS A 21 5.86 -1.15 -4.31
C LYS A 21 6.01 -0.84 -2.81
N SER A 22 5.55 0.31 -2.34
CA SER A 22 5.50 0.65 -0.90
C SER A 22 4.56 -0.27 -0.10
N CYS A 23 3.59 -0.91 -0.76
CA CYS A 23 2.56 -1.77 -0.16
C CYS A 23 1.96 -1.21 1.15
N ASP A 24 1.82 0.11 1.23
CA ASP A 24 1.14 0.76 2.35
C ASP A 24 -0.36 0.42 2.33
N LEU A 25 -1.01 0.54 3.49
CA LEU A 25 -2.42 0.19 3.64
C LEU A 25 -3.31 0.93 2.64
N ASP A 26 -3.03 2.21 2.38
CA ASP A 26 -3.84 3.02 1.47
C ASP A 26 -3.77 2.49 0.04
N SER A 27 -2.56 2.18 -0.45
CA SER A 27 -2.38 1.57 -1.75
C SER A 27 -3.03 0.19 -1.85
N LEU A 28 -2.93 -0.64 -0.81
CA LEU A 28 -3.51 -1.97 -0.80
C LEU A 28 -5.05 -1.93 -0.83
N ILE A 29 -5.67 -1.18 0.07
CA ILE A 29 -7.13 -1.08 0.15
C ILE A 29 -7.68 -0.44 -1.13
N SER A 30 -7.02 0.59 -1.66
CA SER A 30 -7.37 1.20 -2.95
C SER A 30 -7.33 0.18 -4.09
N THR A 31 -6.28 -0.64 -4.14
CA THR A 31 -6.10 -1.68 -5.18
C THR A 31 -7.21 -2.72 -5.12
N LEU A 32 -7.52 -3.23 -3.93
CA LEU A 32 -8.61 -4.20 -3.72
C LEU A 32 -9.97 -3.61 -4.08
N ALA A 33 -10.28 -2.42 -3.55
CA ALA A 33 -11.54 -1.75 -3.76
C ALA A 33 -11.77 -1.41 -5.24
N TYR A 34 -10.75 -0.92 -5.93
CA TYR A 34 -10.87 -0.57 -7.33
C TYR A 34 -10.97 -1.81 -8.23
N ALA A 35 -10.26 -2.89 -7.93
CA ALA A 35 -10.42 -4.16 -8.65
C ALA A 35 -11.84 -4.74 -8.46
N TYR A 36 -12.39 -4.65 -7.25
CA TYR A 36 -13.78 -5.02 -6.97
C TYR A 36 -14.76 -4.17 -7.77
N PHE A 37 -14.57 -2.85 -7.81
CA PHE A 37 -15.38 -1.95 -8.64
C PHE A 37 -15.34 -2.38 -10.11
N LEU A 38 -14.14 -2.59 -10.66
CA LEU A 38 -13.97 -3.03 -12.04
C LEU A 38 -14.62 -4.38 -12.32
N ASP A 39 -14.54 -5.36 -11.41
CA ASP A 39 -15.22 -6.67 -11.56
C ASP A 39 -16.75 -6.53 -11.70
N LYS A 40 -17.34 -5.48 -11.12
CA LYS A 40 -18.79 -5.24 -11.17
C LYS A 40 -19.24 -4.43 -12.37
N VAL A 41 -18.42 -3.50 -12.86
CA VAL A 41 -18.79 -2.61 -13.97
C VAL A 41 -18.24 -3.07 -15.33
N SER A 42 -17.22 -3.93 -15.34
CA SER A 42 -16.60 -4.41 -16.57
C SER A 42 -17.44 -5.50 -17.25
N PRO A 43 -17.26 -5.69 -18.58
CA PRO A 43 -17.88 -6.78 -19.30
C PRO A 43 -17.57 -8.17 -18.70
N PRO A 44 -18.49 -9.16 -18.80
CA PRO A 44 -18.33 -10.47 -18.14
C PRO A 44 -17.17 -11.36 -18.64
N ASP A 45 -16.49 -10.96 -19.70
CA ASP A 45 -15.33 -11.59 -20.35
C ASP A 45 -13.98 -10.97 -19.92
N VAL A 46 -14.01 -9.87 -19.15
CA VAL A 46 -12.84 -9.25 -18.56
C VAL A 46 -12.64 -9.78 -17.14
N LEU A 47 -11.45 -10.29 -16.85
CA LEU A 47 -11.06 -10.66 -15.48
C LEU A 47 -10.34 -9.49 -14.82
N CYS A 48 -10.92 -8.95 -13.74
CA CYS A 48 -10.33 -7.85 -12.96
C CYS A 48 -9.59 -8.40 -11.74
N LEU A 49 -8.29 -8.12 -11.61
CA LEU A 49 -7.44 -8.67 -10.55
C LEU A 49 -6.72 -7.56 -9.78
N PRO A 50 -6.83 -7.53 -8.44
CA PRO A 50 -5.93 -6.72 -7.62
C PRO A 50 -4.57 -7.43 -7.50
N VAL A 51 -3.48 -6.71 -7.79
CA VAL A 51 -2.12 -7.24 -7.70
C VAL A 51 -1.28 -6.34 -6.80
N LEU A 52 -0.70 -6.92 -5.75
CA LEU A 52 0.28 -6.26 -4.89
C LEU A 52 1.62 -6.26 -5.61
N ASN A 53 2.21 -5.07 -5.80
CA ASN A 53 3.44 -4.90 -6.58
C ASN A 53 4.71 -5.22 -5.78
N ILE A 54 4.67 -6.34 -5.06
CA ILE A 54 5.78 -6.91 -4.31
C ILE A 54 5.73 -8.45 -4.47
N PRO A 55 6.85 -9.16 -4.32
CA PRO A 55 6.86 -10.61 -4.22
C PRO A 55 6.13 -11.09 -2.96
N ARG A 56 5.45 -12.24 -3.01
CA ARG A 56 4.75 -12.80 -1.82
C ARG A 56 5.67 -12.93 -0.60
N ARG A 57 6.90 -13.39 -0.83
CA ARG A 57 7.91 -13.58 0.23
C ARG A 57 8.24 -12.29 1.00
N ASP A 58 8.00 -11.13 0.39
CA ASP A 58 8.35 -9.84 0.98
C ASP A 58 7.17 -9.27 1.79
N PHE A 59 5.98 -9.87 1.69
CA PHE A 59 4.79 -9.39 2.40
C PHE A 59 4.93 -9.44 3.92
N SER A 60 5.74 -10.36 4.45
CA SER A 60 6.03 -10.45 5.88
C SER A 60 6.70 -9.20 6.46
N TYR A 61 7.35 -8.37 5.63
CA TYR A 61 7.98 -7.12 6.06
C TYR A 61 6.96 -5.99 6.28
N PHE A 62 5.73 -6.15 5.79
CA PHE A 62 4.64 -5.17 5.92
C PHE A 62 3.73 -5.50 7.11
N THR A 63 4.34 -5.63 8.30
CA THR A 63 3.67 -6.12 9.52
C THR A 63 2.44 -5.31 9.92
N GLU A 64 2.50 -3.98 9.77
CA GLU A 64 1.38 -3.08 10.04
C GLU A 64 0.21 -3.32 9.08
N THR A 65 0.48 -3.34 7.77
CA THR A 65 -0.52 -3.66 6.75
C THR A 65 -1.14 -5.03 7.00
N ARG A 66 -0.31 -6.02 7.34
CA ARG A 66 -0.75 -7.38 7.64
C ARG A 66 -1.64 -7.45 8.88
N PHE A 67 -1.23 -6.82 9.98
CA PHE A 67 -2.02 -6.77 11.21
C PHE A 67 -3.40 -6.18 10.93
N ILE A 68 -3.45 -5.07 10.20
CA ILE A 68 -4.71 -4.41 9.86
C ILE A 68 -5.58 -5.32 8.97
N LEU A 69 -5.01 -6.05 8.03
CA LEU A 69 -5.78 -7.03 7.24
C LEU A 69 -6.33 -8.18 8.08
N GLU A 70 -5.58 -8.64 9.07
CA GLU A 70 -6.03 -9.66 10.03
C GLU A 70 -7.23 -9.13 10.85
N GLU A 71 -7.16 -7.91 11.38
CA GLU A 71 -8.28 -7.23 12.07
C GLU A 71 -9.50 -7.06 11.16
N LEU A 72 -9.27 -6.80 9.87
CA LEU A 72 -10.32 -6.64 8.86
C LEU A 72 -10.84 -7.99 8.32
N ASN A 73 -10.35 -9.12 8.82
CA ASN A 73 -10.68 -10.47 8.36
C ASN A 73 -10.46 -10.69 6.85
N ILE A 74 -9.43 -10.04 6.28
CA ILE A 74 -9.01 -10.21 4.89
C ILE A 74 -7.80 -11.15 4.86
N PRO A 75 -7.98 -12.44 4.53
CA PRO A 75 -6.87 -13.39 4.61
C PRO A 75 -5.85 -13.12 3.50
N GLU A 76 -4.56 -13.27 3.85
CA GLU A 76 -3.44 -13.11 2.93
C GLU A 76 -3.60 -13.95 1.65
N SER A 77 -4.23 -15.14 1.75
CA SER A 77 -4.46 -16.05 0.63
C SER A 77 -5.32 -15.50 -0.50
N PHE A 78 -6.05 -14.40 -0.29
CA PHE A 78 -6.83 -13.74 -1.35
C PHE A 78 -6.05 -12.69 -2.14
N HIS A 79 -4.82 -12.37 -1.73
CA HIS A 79 -3.98 -11.41 -2.42
C HIS A 79 -3.17 -12.11 -3.51
N ILE A 80 -3.10 -11.49 -4.69
CA ILE A 80 -2.24 -11.90 -5.79
C ILE A 80 -1.00 -11.02 -5.76
N PHE A 81 0.17 -11.64 -5.76
CA PHE A 81 1.45 -10.94 -5.70
C PHE A 81 2.09 -10.80 -7.09
N ARG A 82 3.06 -9.89 -7.20
CA ARG A 82 3.72 -9.56 -8.48
C ARG A 82 4.37 -10.77 -9.15
N ASP A 83 4.86 -11.71 -8.35
CA ASP A 83 5.53 -12.95 -8.77
C ASP A 83 4.57 -14.11 -9.10
N GLU A 84 3.26 -13.93 -8.88
CA GLU A 84 2.22 -14.94 -9.14
C GLU A 84 1.49 -14.70 -10.47
N ILE A 85 1.75 -13.57 -11.12
CA ILE A 85 1.13 -13.18 -12.39
C ILE A 85 2.16 -12.64 -13.39
N ASN A 86 2.19 -13.24 -14.57
CA ASN A 86 3.11 -12.81 -15.63
C ASN A 86 2.50 -11.66 -16.47
N LEU A 87 2.64 -10.43 -15.98
CA LEU A 87 2.15 -9.24 -16.68
C LEU A 87 2.78 -9.06 -18.07
N HIS A 88 4.07 -9.37 -18.24
CA HIS A 88 4.73 -9.22 -19.54
C HIS A 88 4.18 -10.19 -20.59
N GLN A 89 3.87 -11.43 -20.18
CA GLN A 89 3.22 -12.39 -21.06
C GLN A 89 1.81 -11.93 -21.44
N LEU A 90 1.00 -11.50 -20.46
CA LEU A 90 -0.34 -10.98 -20.74
C LEU A 90 -0.31 -9.78 -21.70
N ASN A 91 0.68 -8.90 -21.55
CA ASN A 91 0.89 -7.76 -22.43
C ASN A 91 1.32 -8.21 -23.85
N ALA A 92 2.27 -9.15 -23.94
CA ALA A 92 2.74 -9.69 -25.22
C ALA A 92 1.62 -10.41 -26.00
N GLU A 93 0.67 -11.02 -25.30
CA GLU A 93 -0.54 -11.62 -25.88
C GLU A 93 -1.64 -10.59 -26.22
N GLY A 94 -1.44 -9.30 -25.91
CA GLY A 94 -2.42 -8.24 -26.16
C GLY A 94 -3.65 -8.28 -25.26
N LYS A 95 -3.57 -8.99 -24.12
CA LYS A 95 -4.70 -9.24 -23.21
C LYS A 95 -4.72 -8.32 -21.99
N LEU A 96 -3.62 -7.64 -21.71
CA LEU A 96 -3.44 -6.86 -20.49
C LEU A 96 -4.05 -5.45 -20.60
N SER A 97 -4.77 -5.04 -19.57
CA SER A 97 -5.02 -3.63 -19.23
C SER A 97 -4.54 -3.37 -17.80
N LEU A 98 -3.94 -2.22 -17.56
CA LEU A 98 -3.34 -1.86 -16.27
C LEU A 98 -3.95 -0.56 -15.72
N THR A 99 -4.39 -0.62 -14.47
CA THR A 99 -4.60 0.56 -13.64
C THR A 99 -3.49 0.61 -12.59
N LEU A 100 -2.74 1.71 -12.53
CA LEU A 100 -1.71 1.91 -11.51
C LEU A 100 -2.31 2.66 -10.33
N VAL A 101 -2.01 2.23 -9.11
CA VAL A 101 -2.50 2.86 -7.87
C VAL A 101 -1.33 3.42 -7.08
N ASN A 102 -1.42 4.70 -6.72
CA ASN A 102 -0.43 5.43 -5.93
C ASN A 102 0.99 5.39 -6.55
N SER A 103 1.10 5.33 -7.88
CA SER A 103 2.37 5.26 -8.61
C SER A 103 2.21 5.86 -9.99
N ASN A 104 2.97 6.93 -10.28
CA ASN A 104 2.85 7.68 -11.54
C ASN A 104 3.76 7.13 -12.64
N MET A 105 4.71 6.28 -12.27
CA MET A 105 5.71 5.77 -13.20
C MET A 105 5.97 4.30 -12.95
N LEU A 106 6.05 3.54 -14.04
CA LEU A 106 6.58 2.19 -14.04
C LEU A 106 8.11 2.27 -13.92
N THR A 107 8.71 1.34 -13.17
CA THR A 107 10.18 1.22 -13.11
C THR A 107 10.73 0.77 -14.47
N SER A 108 12.04 0.90 -14.67
CA SER A 108 12.72 0.49 -15.91
C SER A 108 12.39 -0.96 -16.33
N GLU A 109 12.27 -1.86 -15.35
CA GLU A 109 11.84 -3.26 -15.50
C GLU A 109 10.46 -3.40 -16.17
N ASP A 110 9.55 -2.48 -15.87
CA ASP A 110 8.15 -2.52 -16.29
C ASP A 110 7.85 -1.60 -17.46
N LYS A 111 8.86 -0.95 -18.05
CA LYS A 111 8.67 0.00 -19.16
C LYS A 111 7.89 -0.59 -20.34
N SER A 112 8.07 -1.89 -20.61
CA SER A 112 7.32 -2.61 -21.65
C SER A 112 5.79 -2.65 -21.41
N LEU A 113 5.34 -2.46 -20.18
CA LEU A 113 3.93 -2.49 -19.79
C LEU A 113 3.23 -1.14 -19.95
N GLU A 114 3.96 -0.07 -20.28
CA GLU A 114 3.43 1.29 -20.44
C GLU A 114 2.27 1.34 -21.44
N SER A 115 2.35 0.57 -22.53
CA SER A 115 1.29 0.47 -23.54
C SER A 115 -0.02 -0.14 -23.02
N ALA A 116 0.02 -0.86 -21.91
CA ALA A 116 -1.17 -1.46 -21.29
C ALA A 116 -1.78 -0.57 -20.20
N VAL A 117 -1.12 0.52 -19.79
CA VAL A 117 -1.65 1.43 -18.76
C VAL A 117 -2.83 2.20 -19.33
N VAL A 118 -4.02 1.91 -18.81
CA VAL A 118 -5.27 2.59 -19.20
C VAL A 118 -5.69 3.66 -18.20
N LYS A 119 -5.15 3.60 -16.98
CA LYS A 119 -5.48 4.55 -15.91
C LYS A 119 -4.40 4.63 -14.83
N VAL A 120 -4.24 5.80 -14.25
CA VAL A 120 -3.47 6.03 -13.03
C VAL A 120 -4.40 6.61 -11.97
N ILE A 121 -4.41 6.02 -10.79
CA ILE A 121 -5.07 6.53 -9.59
C ILE A 121 -3.96 7.04 -8.70
N ASN A 122 -3.66 8.33 -8.81
CA ASN A 122 -2.70 8.97 -7.93
C ASN A 122 -3.31 10.21 -7.27
N PRO A 123 -3.29 10.29 -5.93
CA PRO A 123 -3.77 11.47 -5.21
C PRO A 123 -3.06 12.77 -5.61
N ASP A 124 -1.76 12.72 -5.92
CA ASP A 124 -0.98 13.94 -6.20
C ASP A 124 -1.23 14.54 -7.59
N GLU A 125 -1.84 13.78 -8.53
CA GLU A 125 -2.16 14.29 -9.88
C GLU A 125 -3.48 15.07 -9.92
N GLN A 126 -4.32 14.98 -8.88
CA GLN A 126 -5.58 15.73 -8.78
C GLN A 126 -5.46 17.05 -8.01
N CYS A 127 -4.29 17.37 -7.45
CA CYS A 127 -4.03 18.64 -6.77
C CYS A 127 -3.47 19.66 -7.77
N ASP A 128 -4.27 20.69 -8.06
CA ASP A 128 -3.89 21.83 -8.89
C ASP A 128 -2.88 22.73 -8.13
N GLY A 129 -1.62 22.31 -8.09
CA GLY A 129 -0.48 23.11 -7.63
C GLY A 129 -0.51 23.59 -6.16
N SER A 130 -1.55 23.29 -5.40
CA SER A 130 -1.57 23.49 -3.95
C SER A 130 -0.66 22.45 -3.32
N LEU A 131 0.29 22.91 -2.49
CA LEU A 131 1.11 22.10 -1.57
C LEU A 131 0.23 21.47 -0.47
N GLU A 132 -0.95 20.99 -0.82
CA GLU A 132 -1.83 20.25 0.07
C GLU A 132 -1.28 18.84 0.22
N LEU A 133 -1.13 18.46 1.49
CA LEU A 133 -0.77 17.12 1.97
C LEU A 133 -1.23 16.01 1.03
N GLN A 134 -0.33 15.07 0.69
CA GLN A 134 -0.61 13.94 -0.20
C GLN A 134 -1.98 13.32 0.14
N ALA A 135 -2.94 13.45 -0.78
CA ALA A 135 -4.26 12.90 -0.59
C ALA A 135 -4.21 11.37 -0.51
N SER A 136 -5.29 10.74 -0.03
CA SER A 136 -5.38 9.28 0.01
C SER A 136 -5.86 8.73 -1.34
N SER A 137 -5.22 7.69 -1.85
CA SER A 137 -5.69 6.95 -3.02
C SER A 137 -7.08 6.37 -2.79
N SER A 138 -7.36 5.94 -1.56
CA SER A 138 -8.68 5.40 -1.18
C SER A 138 -9.76 6.47 -1.31
N SER A 139 -9.43 7.74 -1.02
CA SER A 139 -10.34 8.87 -1.22
C SER A 139 -10.70 9.05 -2.70
N VAL A 140 -9.72 8.92 -3.61
CA VAL A 140 -9.96 9.00 -5.07
C VAL A 140 -10.85 7.84 -5.52
N VAL A 141 -10.56 6.62 -5.06
CA VAL A 141 -11.38 5.42 -5.36
C VAL A 141 -12.82 5.60 -4.88
N VAL A 142 -13.05 6.09 -3.67
CA VAL A 142 -14.41 6.34 -3.16
C VAL A 142 -15.18 7.31 -4.06
N LYS A 143 -14.57 8.44 -4.43
CA LYS A 143 -15.23 9.44 -5.30
C LYS A 143 -15.67 8.84 -6.62
N GLU A 144 -14.80 8.04 -7.24
CA GLU A 144 -15.10 7.41 -8.51
C GLU A 144 -16.22 6.38 -8.41
N ILE A 145 -16.18 5.51 -7.39
CA ILE A 145 -17.27 4.54 -7.19
C ILE A 145 -18.59 5.25 -6.90
N LEU A 146 -18.58 6.31 -6.09
CA LEU A 146 -19.78 7.12 -5.82
C LEU A 146 -20.35 7.79 -7.08
N GLN A 147 -19.48 8.17 -8.02
CA GLN A 147 -19.88 8.81 -9.26
C GLN A 147 -20.47 7.81 -10.26
N GLU A 148 -19.81 6.65 -10.43
CA GLU A 148 -20.11 5.73 -11.53
C GLU A 148 -21.07 4.60 -11.10
N ALA A 149 -20.95 4.09 -9.88
CA ALA A 149 -21.74 2.96 -9.37
C ALA A 149 -21.90 3.04 -7.84
N PRO A 150 -22.61 4.07 -7.31
CA PRO A 150 -22.70 4.32 -5.88
C PRO A 150 -23.28 3.14 -5.09
N GLU A 151 -24.14 2.32 -5.70
CA GLU A 151 -24.72 1.11 -5.11
C GLU A 151 -23.67 0.05 -4.74
N LEU A 152 -22.48 0.09 -5.34
CA LEU A 152 -21.39 -0.86 -5.04
C LEU A 152 -20.68 -0.58 -3.72
N ILE A 153 -20.80 0.64 -3.19
CA ILE A 153 -20.31 0.92 -1.84
C ILE A 153 -21.26 0.27 -0.85
N THR A 154 -20.82 -0.86 -0.27
CA THR A 154 -21.46 -1.53 0.85
C THR A 154 -20.93 -0.98 2.18
N GLN A 155 -21.60 -1.28 3.31
CA GLN A 155 -21.10 -0.90 4.63
C GLN A 155 -19.69 -1.45 4.90
N GLN A 156 -19.40 -2.68 4.44
CA GLN A 156 -18.07 -3.28 4.59
C GLN A 156 -17.02 -2.53 3.76
N LEU A 157 -17.33 -2.21 2.49
CA LEU A 157 -16.39 -1.47 1.64
C LEU A 157 -16.19 -0.03 2.16
N ALA A 158 -17.25 0.61 2.66
CA ALA A 158 -17.18 1.91 3.32
C ALA A 158 -16.30 1.86 4.56
N TYR A 159 -16.43 0.83 5.40
CA TYR A 159 -15.59 0.62 6.58
C TYR A 159 -14.11 0.51 6.22
N LEU A 160 -13.78 -0.31 5.21
CA LEU A 160 -12.40 -0.49 4.72
C LEU A 160 -11.80 0.81 4.16
N LEU A 161 -12.51 1.46 3.24
CA LEU A 161 -12.04 2.69 2.60
C LEU A 161 -11.92 3.85 3.60
N ARG A 162 -12.88 3.96 4.54
CA ARG A 162 -12.85 4.96 5.61
C ARG A 162 -11.66 4.74 6.53
N GLY A 163 -11.42 3.51 7.01
CA GLY A 163 -10.27 3.20 7.86
C GLY A 163 -8.94 3.50 7.18
N SER A 164 -8.83 3.16 5.90
CA SER A 164 -7.68 3.48 5.07
C SER A 164 -7.40 4.99 4.93
N ILE A 165 -8.44 5.79 4.67
CA ILE A 165 -8.32 7.25 4.57
C ILE A 165 -7.87 7.82 5.92
N LEU A 166 -8.51 7.41 7.02
CA LEU A 166 -8.17 7.87 8.38
C LEU A 166 -6.73 7.51 8.74
N PHE A 167 -6.31 6.28 8.42
CA PHE A 167 -4.94 5.82 8.61
C PHE A 167 -3.92 6.71 7.87
N LYS A 168 -4.17 7.00 6.59
CA LYS A 168 -3.30 7.85 5.78
C LYS A 168 -3.18 9.27 6.35
N CYS A 169 -4.28 9.83 6.84
CA CYS A 169 -4.29 11.15 7.50
C CYS A 169 -3.39 11.19 8.75
N MET A 170 -3.42 10.13 9.57
CA MET A 170 -2.63 10.08 10.80
C MET A 170 -1.14 9.91 10.56
N SER A 171 -0.75 9.20 9.52
CA SER A 171 0.65 8.92 9.20
C SER A 171 1.43 10.15 8.70
N LEU A 172 0.74 11.17 8.17
CA LEU A 172 1.39 12.29 7.45
C LEU A 172 1.77 13.48 8.33
N GLU A 173 1.08 13.67 9.45
CA GLU A 173 1.38 14.58 10.57
C GLU A 173 0.15 14.57 11.47
N ALA A 174 0.32 14.45 12.79
CA ALA A 174 -0.81 14.48 13.73
C ALA A 174 -1.67 15.73 13.47
N ASP A 175 -2.97 15.52 13.21
CA ASP A 175 -4.07 16.50 13.29
C ASP A 175 -4.62 17.16 12.01
N ARG A 176 -4.31 16.74 10.77
CA ARG A 176 -4.98 17.36 9.60
C ARG A 176 -5.56 16.38 8.59
N ILE A 177 -6.85 16.08 8.77
CA ILE A 177 -7.74 15.65 7.69
C ILE A 177 -7.99 16.85 6.78
N THR A 178 -7.74 16.72 5.48
CA THR A 178 -8.02 17.80 4.51
C THR A 178 -9.54 17.98 4.33
N GLU A 179 -9.99 19.16 3.90
CA GLU A 179 -11.42 19.41 3.61
C GLU A 179 -11.97 18.41 2.59
N GLN A 180 -11.13 18.01 1.62
CA GLN A 180 -11.52 17.05 0.60
C GLN A 180 -11.67 15.63 1.15
N GLN A 181 -10.80 15.21 2.07
CA GLN A 181 -10.93 13.93 2.77
C GLN A 181 -12.14 13.95 3.69
N GLU A 182 -12.37 15.04 4.41
CA GLU A 182 -13.52 15.20 5.31
C GLU A 182 -14.83 15.03 4.54
N LYS A 183 -14.97 15.68 3.38
CA LYS A 183 -16.15 15.52 2.50
C LYS A 183 -16.39 14.06 2.14
N VAL A 184 -15.33 13.32 1.78
CA VAL A 184 -15.47 11.91 1.40
C VAL A 184 -15.83 11.05 2.60
N LEU A 185 -15.22 11.30 3.77
CA LEU A 185 -15.54 10.58 5.01
C LEU A 185 -16.99 10.82 5.43
N SER A 186 -17.46 12.08 5.42
CA SER A 186 -18.84 12.43 5.75
C SER A 186 -19.86 11.74 4.84
N VAL A 187 -19.60 11.67 3.53
CA VAL A 187 -20.50 10.96 2.60
C VAL A 187 -20.61 9.47 2.94
N LEU A 188 -19.51 8.82 3.32
CA LEU A 188 -19.54 7.41 3.76
C LEU A 188 -20.29 7.24 5.07
N GLU A 189 -20.10 8.14 6.03
CA GLU A 189 -20.72 8.09 7.37
C GLU A 189 -22.21 8.41 7.34
N GLU A 190 -22.64 9.36 6.52
CA GLU A 190 -24.05 9.66 6.30
C GLU A 190 -24.78 8.50 5.63
N LYS A 191 -24.12 7.83 4.68
CA LYS A 191 -24.68 6.67 3.99
C LYS A 191 -24.74 5.43 4.88
N PHE A 192 -23.81 5.30 5.83
CA PHE A 192 -23.70 4.16 6.74
C PHE A 192 -23.55 4.63 8.20
N PRO A 193 -24.66 5.03 8.85
CA PRO A 193 -24.63 5.57 10.22
C PRO A 193 -24.23 4.54 11.28
N ASP A 194 -24.30 3.25 10.95
CA ASP A 194 -23.90 2.14 11.83
C ASP A 194 -22.38 1.88 11.80
N LEU A 195 -21.60 2.67 11.04
CA LEU A 195 -20.14 2.62 11.11
C LEU A 195 -19.66 3.07 12.50
N PRO A 196 -18.64 2.42 13.07
CA PRO A 196 -18.15 2.78 14.40
C PRO A 196 -17.57 4.20 14.42
N PRO A 197 -17.51 4.86 15.59
CA PRO A 197 -16.84 6.15 15.75
C PRO A 197 -15.42 6.15 15.17
N ARG A 198 -14.96 7.31 14.67
CA ARG A 198 -13.62 7.43 14.07
C ARG A 198 -12.54 7.09 15.09
N GLU A 199 -12.77 7.47 16.35
CA GLU A 199 -11.88 7.30 17.49
C GLU A 199 -11.54 5.83 17.75
N GLU A 200 -12.51 4.92 17.56
CA GLU A 200 -12.27 3.48 17.73
C GLU A 200 -11.28 2.98 16.68
N ILE A 201 -11.49 3.34 15.41
CA ILE A 201 -10.57 2.97 14.33
C ILE A 201 -9.20 3.61 14.54
N ILE A 202 -9.17 4.90 14.88
CA ILE A 202 -7.94 5.65 15.14
C ILE A 202 -7.14 5.00 16.27
N SER A 203 -7.78 4.61 17.37
CA SER A 203 -7.12 3.99 18.52
C SER A 203 -6.44 2.66 18.15
N VAL A 204 -7.14 1.77 17.42
CA VAL A 204 -6.59 0.50 16.93
C VAL A 204 -5.38 0.73 16.03
N LEU A 205 -5.48 1.69 15.11
CA LEU A 205 -4.40 2.01 14.17
C LEU A 205 -3.18 2.64 14.88
N GLN A 206 -3.40 3.49 15.89
CA GLN A 206 -2.33 4.09 16.70
C GLN A 206 -1.61 3.02 17.54
N GLU A 207 -2.34 2.11 18.18
CA GLU A 207 -1.74 0.99 18.91
C GLU A 207 -0.89 0.10 18.00
N THR A 208 -1.34 -0.10 16.76
CA THR A 208 -0.61 -0.88 15.74
C THR A 208 0.69 -0.18 15.31
N GLN A 209 0.65 1.14 15.08
CA GLN A 209 1.84 1.93 14.73
C GLN A 209 2.89 1.94 15.85
N LEU A 210 2.44 1.97 17.11
CA LEU A 210 3.31 2.07 18.28
C LEU A 210 3.88 0.73 18.76
N ASN A 211 3.36 -0.39 18.26
CA ASN A 211 3.76 -1.73 18.70
C ASN A 211 4.07 -2.67 17.51
N PRO A 212 5.18 -2.43 16.77
CA PRO A 212 5.66 -3.37 15.77
C PRO A 212 6.26 -4.61 16.47
N GLN A 213 5.43 -5.47 17.05
CA GLN A 213 5.90 -6.73 17.59
C GLN A 213 6.50 -7.57 16.45
N GLY A 214 7.79 -7.86 16.53
CA GLY A 214 8.46 -8.84 15.68
C GLY A 214 9.15 -8.30 14.42
N VAL A 215 9.20 -6.99 14.18
CA VAL A 215 10.01 -6.44 13.07
C VAL A 215 11.47 -6.42 13.51
N SER A 216 12.31 -7.25 12.88
CA SER A 216 13.75 -7.15 13.10
C SER A 216 14.25 -5.80 12.53
N ILE A 217 15.29 -5.22 13.12
CA ILE A 217 15.91 -3.99 12.60
C ILE A 217 16.27 -4.15 11.11
N GLU A 218 16.62 -5.36 10.68
CA GLU A 218 16.96 -5.70 9.30
C GLU A 218 15.74 -5.53 8.38
N ASP A 219 14.56 -6.00 8.80
CA ASP A 219 13.31 -5.87 8.06
C ASP A 219 12.84 -4.41 7.98
N ALA A 220 13.00 -3.66 9.08
CA ALA A 220 12.70 -2.22 9.09
C ALA A 220 13.61 -1.43 8.14
N MET A 221 14.89 -1.82 8.04
CA MET A 221 15.84 -1.20 7.11
C MET A 221 15.50 -1.51 5.65
N LEU A 222 15.05 -2.73 5.34
CA LEU A 222 14.63 -3.09 3.99
C LEU A 222 13.31 -2.40 3.58
N LYS A 223 12.39 -2.20 4.53
CA LYS A 223 11.07 -1.58 4.28
C LYS A 223 11.15 -0.19 3.64
N ASP A 224 12.05 0.68 4.11
CA ASP A 224 12.17 2.06 3.59
C ASP A 224 13.44 2.27 2.75
N LEU A 225 13.99 1.20 2.18
CA LEU A 225 15.18 1.27 1.33
C LEU A 225 14.84 1.91 -0.02
N LYS A 226 15.30 3.13 -0.23
CA LYS A 226 15.23 3.85 -1.51
C LYS A 226 16.59 3.82 -2.18
N ILE A 227 16.63 3.41 -3.45
CA ILE A 227 17.86 3.29 -4.23
C ILE A 227 17.82 4.27 -5.40
N SER A 228 18.89 5.04 -5.58
CA SER A 228 19.05 5.93 -6.74
C SER A 228 19.67 5.20 -7.94
N ASP A 229 19.18 5.48 -9.14
CA ASP A 229 19.66 4.89 -10.40
C ASP A 229 20.59 5.86 -11.17
N GLY A 230 21.59 6.42 -10.47
CA GLY A 230 22.59 7.33 -11.05
C GLY A 230 23.96 6.67 -11.26
N GLU A 231 24.92 7.40 -11.82
CA GLU A 231 26.35 6.96 -11.91
C GLU A 231 26.91 6.56 -10.53
N ILE A 232 26.41 7.20 -9.47
CA ILE A 232 26.58 6.78 -8.09
C ILE A 232 25.23 6.28 -7.58
N LYS A 233 25.17 4.99 -7.26
CA LYS A 233 23.99 4.36 -6.69
C LYS A 233 24.03 4.53 -5.16
N VAL A 234 23.03 5.22 -4.64
CA VAL A 234 22.88 5.54 -3.21
C VAL A 234 21.68 4.79 -2.68
N ALA A 235 21.85 4.12 -1.54
CA ALA A 235 20.76 3.47 -0.84
C ALA A 235 20.49 4.20 0.48
N ILE A 236 19.26 4.68 0.67
CA ILE A 236 18.82 5.41 1.86
C ILE A 236 17.73 4.60 2.53
N SER A 237 17.84 4.36 3.83
CA SER A 237 16.81 3.70 4.62
C SER A 237 16.55 4.49 5.90
N THR A 238 15.28 4.67 6.23
CA THR A 238 14.82 5.33 7.46
C THR A 238 14.29 4.28 8.43
N VAL A 239 14.75 4.33 9.68
CA VAL A 239 14.25 3.46 10.75
C VAL A 239 13.78 4.32 11.91
N TYR A 240 12.54 4.10 12.35
CA TYR A 240 11.95 4.72 13.53
C TYR A 240 12.17 3.82 14.75
N LEU A 241 12.74 4.37 15.82
CA LEU A 241 13.02 3.63 17.06
C LEU A 241 12.45 4.40 18.26
N THR A 242 11.79 3.69 19.17
CA THR A 242 11.36 4.21 20.49
C THR A 242 12.54 4.22 21.48
N LEU A 243 12.58 5.25 22.34
CA LEU A 243 13.71 5.49 23.26
C LEU A 243 13.93 4.42 24.33
N GLU A 244 12.94 3.58 24.63
CA GLU A 244 13.05 2.51 25.61
C GLU A 244 14.01 1.38 25.17
N VAL A 245 14.37 1.35 23.89
CA VAL A 245 15.31 0.39 23.30
C VAL A 245 16.76 0.90 23.42
N ARG A 246 17.18 1.26 24.63
CA ARG A 246 18.51 1.85 24.91
C ARG A 246 19.66 0.82 24.80
N GLU A 247 19.36 -0.47 24.95
CA GLU A 247 20.34 -1.57 24.88
C GLU A 247 20.73 -1.98 23.45
N ASN A 248 19.96 -1.61 22.42
CA ASN A 248 20.19 -2.06 21.04
C ASN A 248 21.01 -1.09 20.18
N ARG A 249 21.41 0.09 20.68
CA ARG A 249 22.28 1.03 19.93
C ARG A 249 23.59 0.38 19.50
N ASN A 250 24.19 -0.45 20.36
CA ASN A 250 25.42 -1.17 20.03
C ASN A 250 25.17 -2.37 19.09
N ASN A 251 23.97 -2.97 19.10
CA ASN A 251 23.58 -4.04 18.19
C ASN A 251 23.31 -3.54 16.76
N ILE A 252 22.73 -2.34 16.61
CA ILE A 252 22.49 -1.73 15.29
C ILE A 252 23.83 -1.43 14.59
N VAL A 253 24.76 -0.80 15.31
CA VAL A 253 26.10 -0.47 14.78
C VAL A 253 26.94 -1.71 14.47
N SER A 254 26.73 -2.81 15.19
CA SER A 254 27.50 -4.06 15.01
C SER A 254 26.90 -5.07 14.02
N LYS A 255 25.56 -5.11 13.84
CA LYS A 255 24.89 -5.97 12.83
C LYS A 255 24.72 -5.31 11.47
N GLN A 256 24.87 -3.98 11.40
CA GLN A 256 24.82 -3.17 10.17
C GLN A 256 25.68 -3.71 9.00
N PRO A 257 26.95 -4.12 9.20
CA PRO A 257 27.81 -4.58 8.11
C PRO A 257 27.33 -5.91 7.49
N TYR A 258 26.68 -6.76 8.29
CA TYR A 258 26.35 -8.14 7.91
C TYR A 258 25.09 -8.23 7.03
N CYS A 259 24.09 -7.41 7.32
CA CYS A 259 22.83 -7.36 6.56
C CYS A 259 23.07 -6.75 5.18
N ILE A 260 23.90 -5.71 5.14
CA ILE A 260 24.30 -5.01 3.92
C ILE A 260 25.16 -5.90 3.04
N GLN A 261 26.17 -6.57 3.61
CA GLN A 261 26.95 -7.56 2.85
C GLN A 261 26.06 -8.65 2.26
N ARG A 262 25.08 -9.16 3.02
CA ARG A 262 24.17 -10.21 2.56
C ARG A 262 23.24 -9.73 1.43
N TRP A 263 22.71 -8.51 1.51
CA TRP A 263 21.88 -7.93 0.44
C TRP A 263 22.70 -7.59 -0.81
N SER A 264 23.90 -7.00 -0.64
CA SER A 264 24.87 -6.73 -1.71
C SER A 264 25.35 -8.00 -2.42
N PHE A 265 25.63 -9.08 -1.69
CA PHE A 265 26.03 -10.38 -2.27
C PHE A 265 24.87 -11.05 -3.02
N SER A 266 23.64 -10.89 -2.54
CA SER A 266 22.46 -11.53 -3.14
C SER A 266 22.00 -10.82 -4.42
N ASN A 267 22.46 -9.58 -4.67
CA ASN A 267 22.06 -8.75 -5.79
C ASN A 267 23.25 -8.25 -6.66
N ASP A 268 24.47 -8.76 -6.43
CA ASP A 268 25.72 -8.33 -7.12
C ASP A 268 25.91 -6.79 -7.14
N PHE A 269 25.86 -6.14 -5.97
CA PHE A 269 25.68 -4.68 -5.89
C PHE A 269 26.47 -3.99 -4.76
N GLU A 270 27.20 -2.90 -5.04
CA GLU A 270 27.89 -2.05 -4.03
C GLU A 270 27.41 -0.58 -4.09
N PRO A 271 26.40 -0.17 -3.30
CA PRO A 271 25.96 1.22 -3.22
C PRO A 271 26.58 1.99 -2.04
N ILE A 272 26.57 3.31 -2.12
CA ILE A 272 26.91 4.20 -0.98
C ILE A 272 25.68 4.31 -0.08
N PHE A 273 25.78 3.88 1.18
CA PHE A 273 24.66 3.91 2.12
C PHE A 273 24.64 5.19 2.96
N LEU A 274 23.55 5.96 2.90
CA LEU A 274 23.30 7.11 3.77
C LEU A 274 22.18 6.77 4.75
N HIS A 275 22.45 6.93 6.05
CA HIS A 275 21.53 6.53 7.11
C HIS A 275 20.96 7.75 7.83
N SER A 276 19.64 7.79 8.03
CA SER A 276 19.00 8.73 8.95
C SER A 276 18.21 7.93 9.99
N VAL A 277 18.64 8.00 11.24
CA VAL A 277 17.95 7.37 12.38
C VAL A 277 17.19 8.46 13.11
N TYR A 278 15.86 8.41 13.06
CA TYR A 278 15.00 9.32 13.83
C TYR A 278 14.57 8.64 15.13
N LEU A 279 14.96 9.26 16.25
CA LEU A 279 14.55 8.84 17.58
C LEU A 279 13.24 9.55 17.91
N GLN A 280 12.15 8.80 18.03
CA GLN A 280 10.88 9.35 18.46
C GLN A 280 10.83 9.33 19.99
N CYS A 281 10.86 10.53 20.60
CA CYS A 281 10.54 10.70 22.01
C CYS A 281 9.04 10.46 22.21
N THR A 282 8.65 9.28 22.71
CA THR A 282 7.39 9.18 23.43
C THR A 282 7.59 9.88 24.77
N LEU A 283 6.90 11.01 25.00
CA LEU A 283 6.76 11.59 26.33
C LEU A 283 5.90 10.62 27.14
N SER A 284 6.53 9.60 27.73
CA SER A 284 5.94 8.84 28.80
C SER A 284 5.65 9.82 29.93
N SER A 285 4.37 10.06 30.20
CA SER A 285 3.91 10.78 31.38
C SER A 285 4.56 10.13 32.60
N CYS A 286 5.53 10.81 33.22
CA CYS A 286 6.02 10.40 34.52
C CYS A 286 4.91 10.64 35.55
N PRO A 287 4.71 9.73 36.53
CA PRO A 287 3.85 10.00 37.67
C PRO A 287 4.39 11.13 38.55
#